data_AF-A0AAV5TK88-F1
#
_entry.id   AF-A0AAV5TK88-F1
#
_cell.length_a   1.000
_cell.length_b   1.000
_cell.length_c   1.000
_cell.angle_alpha   90.00
_cell.angle_beta   90.00
_cell.angle_gamma   90.00
#
_symmetry.space_group_name_H-M   'P 1'
#
loop_
_entity.id
_entity.type
_entity.pdbx_description
1 polymer ?
#
loop_
_entity_poly.entity_id
_entity_poly.type
_entity_poly.pdbx_seq_one_letter_code
_entity_poly.pdbx_strand_id
1 'polypeptide(L)'
;KLRMGNNDFGWIDGSNFTYQNFYPGFPRSGLGDCLSMDTSTSNGLWMNVNCNTKLPVVCGRDRRAIPQISCSSDPYQEGGIVTSPGFPYSASTPCDFFLTVDGGKRVKAEITLEGNKCCDSLTLYDGYIGGKEIATLTGEVFNATYISTTNIMRVSWKPRGGVHVKGMALGFRGI
;
A
#
# COMPACT_ATOMS: atom_id res chain seq x y z
N LYS A 1 20.77 -1.45 -6.58
CA LYS A 1 21.86 -2.39 -6.21
C LYS A 1 22.86 -1.60 -5.36
N LEU A 2 23.51 -2.23 -4.38
CA LEU A 2 24.59 -1.62 -3.60
C LEU A 2 25.92 -2.17 -4.12
N ARG A 3 26.91 -1.30 -4.33
CA ARG A 3 28.26 -1.72 -4.71
C ARG A 3 29.16 -1.63 -3.48
N MET A 4 29.85 -2.73 -3.17
CA MET A 4 30.98 -2.73 -2.23
C MET A 4 32.24 -2.34 -3.03
N GLY A 5 32.96 -1.31 -2.61
CA GLY A 5 34.25 -0.95 -3.19
C GLY A 5 35.24 -0.61 -2.08
N ASN A 6 36.40 -1.28 -2.05
CA ASN A 6 37.53 -1.06 -1.11
C ASN A 6 37.17 -0.34 0.20
N ASN A 7 36.40 -1.03 1.06
CA ASN A 7 35.92 -0.61 2.39
C ASN A 7 34.74 0.37 2.46
N ASP A 8 34.16 0.81 1.34
CA ASP A 8 33.00 1.70 1.32
C ASP A 8 31.78 1.06 0.63
N PHE A 9 30.60 1.35 1.21
CA PHE A 9 29.30 0.99 0.65
C PHE A 9 28.68 2.22 0.00
N GLY A 10 28.22 2.07 -1.25
CA GLY A 10 27.55 3.14 -1.98
C GLY A 10 26.30 2.65 -2.71
N TRP A 11 25.26 3.48 -2.70
CA TRP A 11 24.12 3.30 -3.59
C TRP A 11 24.57 3.56 -5.05
N ILE A 12 24.10 2.74 -5.99
CA ILE A 12 24.45 2.90 -7.42
C ILE A 12 23.94 4.21 -8.04
N ASP A 13 23.02 4.90 -7.38
CA ASP A 13 22.49 6.20 -7.80
C ASP A 13 23.31 7.39 -7.29
N GLY A 14 24.37 7.14 -6.53
CA GLY A 14 25.24 8.19 -5.96
C GLY A 14 24.67 8.89 -4.72
N SER A 15 23.51 8.46 -4.22
CA SER A 15 22.95 8.98 -2.97
C SER A 15 23.80 8.59 -1.76
N ASN A 16 23.78 9.42 -0.72
CA ASN A 16 24.58 9.17 0.48
C ASN A 16 24.13 7.89 1.17
N PHE A 17 25.09 7.03 1.51
CA PHE A 17 24.83 5.75 2.14
C PHE A 17 24.65 5.95 3.65
N THR A 18 23.40 6.14 4.08
CA THR A 18 23.07 6.45 5.49
C THR A 18 22.40 5.31 6.24
N TYR A 19 22.07 4.21 5.55
CA TYR A 19 21.32 3.10 6.13
C TYR A 19 22.10 1.80 6.00
N GLN A 20 22.35 1.15 7.13
CA GLN A 20 23.02 -0.14 7.25
C GLN A 20 22.13 -1.07 8.05
N ASN A 21 21.84 -2.25 7.51
CA ASN A 21 20.99 -3.24 8.17
C ASN A 21 21.54 -4.65 7.97
N PHE A 22 22.81 -4.87 8.30
CA PHE A 22 23.51 -6.14 8.05
C PHE A 22 23.04 -7.26 8.97
N TYR A 23 22.94 -8.47 8.42
CA TYR A 23 22.79 -9.66 9.23
C TYR A 23 24.03 -9.85 10.13
N PRO A 24 23.87 -10.24 11.41
CA PRO A 24 25.02 -10.46 12.29
C PRO A 24 26.08 -11.37 11.65
N GLY A 25 27.31 -10.86 11.53
CA GLY A 25 28.43 -11.58 10.92
C GLY A 25 28.60 -11.39 9.41
N PHE A 26 27.83 -10.49 8.78
CA PHE A 26 28.01 -10.08 7.39
C PHE A 26 28.54 -8.63 7.29
N PRO A 27 29.28 -8.29 6.22
CA PRO A 27 29.69 -9.14 5.09
C PRO A 27 30.75 -10.20 5.47
N ARG A 28 30.76 -11.34 4.76
CA ARG A 28 31.74 -12.42 4.91
C ARG A 28 32.63 -12.55 3.68
N SER A 29 33.93 -12.69 3.89
CA SER A 29 34.90 -12.95 2.82
C SER A 29 34.53 -14.21 2.03
N GLY A 30 34.64 -14.13 0.71
CA GLY A 30 34.37 -15.26 -0.20
C GLY A 30 32.91 -15.44 -0.64
N LEU A 31 31.96 -14.65 -0.13
CA LEU A 31 30.54 -14.71 -0.53
C LEU A 31 30.14 -13.70 -1.61
N GLY A 32 31.08 -12.87 -2.08
CA GLY A 32 30.89 -11.90 -3.17
C GLY A 32 30.81 -10.45 -2.70
N ASP A 33 30.78 -9.52 -3.66
CA ASP A 33 30.98 -8.08 -3.41
C ASP A 33 29.70 -7.23 -3.60
N CYS A 34 28.55 -7.88 -3.78
CA CYS A 34 27.26 -7.21 -3.88
C CYS A 34 26.39 -7.52 -2.65
N LEU A 35 25.54 -6.58 -2.25
CA LEU A 35 24.60 -6.81 -1.14
C LEU A 35 23.21 -7.18 -1.66
N SER A 36 22.58 -8.14 -1.00
CA SER A 36 21.15 -8.42 -1.14
C SER A 36 20.48 -8.39 0.23
N MET A 37 19.22 -7.94 0.22
CA MET A 37 18.33 -8.05 1.36
C MET A 37 17.69 -9.44 1.35
N ASP A 38 17.73 -10.16 2.47
CA ASP A 38 16.95 -11.38 2.63
C ASP A 38 15.58 -11.03 3.25
N THR A 39 14.53 -11.18 2.44
CA THR A 39 13.14 -10.93 2.83
C THR A 39 12.44 -12.18 3.38
N SER A 40 13.15 -13.30 3.51
CA SER A 40 12.58 -14.56 4.00
C SER A 40 12.79 -14.71 5.51
N THR A 41 13.98 -15.13 5.93
CA THR A 41 14.22 -15.53 7.32
C THR A 41 14.77 -14.41 8.19
N SER A 42 15.45 -13.45 7.58
CA SER A 42 16.14 -12.39 8.30
C SER A 42 15.44 -11.03 8.24
N ASN A 43 14.17 -11.00 7.81
CA ASN A 43 13.29 -9.82 7.88
C ASN A 43 13.91 -8.53 7.31
N GLY A 44 14.62 -8.63 6.19
CA GLY A 44 15.17 -7.48 5.51
C GLY A 44 16.60 -7.12 5.90
N LEU A 45 17.32 -8.02 6.57
CA LEU A 45 18.74 -7.87 6.84
C LEU A 45 19.59 -8.13 5.58
N TRP A 46 20.75 -7.50 5.53
CA TRP A 46 21.63 -7.45 4.36
C TRP A 46 22.75 -8.47 4.48
N MET A 47 23.01 -9.18 3.39
CA MET A 47 24.08 -10.17 3.27
C MET A 47 24.81 -9.96 1.94
N ASN A 48 26.12 -10.18 1.92
CA ASN A 48 26.88 -10.13 0.67
C ASN A 48 26.72 -11.43 -0.13
N VAL A 49 26.55 -11.26 -1.44
CA VAL A 49 26.30 -12.28 -2.45
C VAL A 49 27.16 -12.02 -3.68
N ASN A 50 27.34 -13.03 -4.53
CA ASN A 50 27.97 -12.84 -5.82
C ASN A 50 27.13 -11.89 -6.69
N CYS A 51 27.76 -10.85 -7.25
CA CYS A 51 27.10 -9.84 -8.07
C CYS A 51 26.35 -10.39 -9.30
N ASN A 52 26.76 -11.56 -9.80
CA ASN A 52 26.13 -12.23 -10.94
C ASN A 52 24.90 -13.06 -10.55
N THR A 53 24.59 -13.15 -9.25
CA THR A 53 23.38 -13.84 -8.76
C THR A 53 22.14 -13.10 -9.25
N LYS A 54 21.26 -13.80 -9.95
CA LYS A 54 19.96 -13.28 -10.38
C LYS A 54 18.96 -13.43 -9.23
N LEU A 55 18.55 -12.32 -8.64
CA LEU A 55 17.56 -12.27 -7.57
C LEU A 55 16.36 -11.41 -8.01
N PRO A 56 15.16 -11.67 -7.47
CA PRO A 56 14.03 -10.76 -7.60
C PRO A 56 14.38 -9.35 -7.11
N VAL A 57 13.77 -8.33 -7.70
CA VAL A 57 14.00 -6.92 -7.35
C VAL A 57 12.74 -6.30 -6.78
N VAL A 58 12.91 -5.42 -5.79
CA VAL A 58 11.84 -4.57 -5.25
C VAL A 58 12.07 -3.15 -5.76
N CYS A 59 11.05 -2.56 -6.39
CA CYS A 59 11.10 -1.18 -6.81
C CYS A 59 10.75 -0.25 -5.64
N GLY A 60 11.65 0.69 -5.33
CA GLY A 60 11.30 1.85 -4.52
C GLY A 60 10.55 2.87 -5.37
N ARG A 61 9.40 3.35 -4.89
CA ARG A 61 8.71 4.51 -5.45
C ARG A 61 8.84 5.64 -4.45
N ASP A 62 9.20 6.83 -4.91
CA ASP A 62 9.22 8.01 -4.06
C ASP A 62 7.88 8.17 -3.35
N ARG A 63 7.98 8.37 -2.02
CA ARG A 63 6.84 8.68 -1.17
C ARG A 63 6.38 10.09 -1.51
N ARG A 64 5.66 10.27 -2.62
CA ARG A 64 4.84 11.47 -2.79
C ARG A 64 3.94 11.51 -1.57
N ALA A 65 4.01 12.60 -0.81
CA ALA A 65 2.98 12.89 0.17
C ALA A 65 1.66 12.90 -0.62
N ILE A 66 0.90 11.81 -0.52
CA ILE A 66 -0.49 11.83 -0.95
C ILE A 66 -1.09 12.86 0.00
N PRO A 67 -1.61 14.01 -0.48
CA PRO A 67 -2.40 14.87 0.40
C PRO A 67 -3.45 13.94 0.99
N GLN A 68 -3.37 13.68 2.30
CA GLN A 68 -4.22 12.71 2.96
C GLN A 68 -5.64 13.27 2.94
N ILE A 69 -6.38 13.01 1.86
CA ILE A 69 -7.81 13.21 1.84
C ILE A 69 -8.40 11.99 2.55
N SER A 70 -8.26 11.99 3.88
CA SER A 70 -8.80 10.95 4.74
C SER A 70 -10.09 11.46 5.37
N CYS A 71 -11.20 10.81 5.06
CA CYS A 71 -12.46 11.01 5.79
C CYS A 71 -12.88 12.48 5.89
N SER A 72 -12.69 13.23 4.80
CA SER A 72 -13.19 14.60 4.71
C SER A 72 -14.71 14.58 4.53
N SER A 73 -15.35 15.62 5.04
CA SER A 73 -16.72 15.99 4.68
C SER A 73 -16.81 16.52 3.24
N ASP A 74 -15.69 16.96 2.67
CA ASP A 74 -15.63 17.51 1.33
C ASP A 74 -15.79 16.39 0.26
N PRO A 75 -16.41 16.71 -0.89
CA PRO A 75 -16.52 15.77 -1.99
C PRO A 75 -15.15 15.32 -2.52
N TYR A 76 -14.95 14.01 -2.56
CA TYR A 76 -13.77 13.42 -3.19
C TYR A 76 -13.78 13.71 -4.70
N GLN A 77 -12.61 13.97 -5.28
CA GLN A 77 -12.46 14.26 -6.70
C GLN A 77 -12.18 12.99 -7.51
N GLU A 78 -12.80 12.87 -8.68
CA GLU A 78 -12.50 11.80 -9.63
C GLU A 78 -11.01 11.81 -10.03
N GLY A 79 -10.43 10.62 -10.21
CA GLY A 79 -9.00 10.47 -10.54
C GLY A 79 -8.03 10.74 -9.38
N GLY A 80 -8.52 11.18 -8.23
CA GLY A 80 -7.77 11.22 -6.98
C GLY A 80 -7.62 9.85 -6.33
N ILE A 81 -6.74 9.77 -5.33
CA ILE A 81 -6.59 8.59 -4.46
C ILE A 81 -7.15 8.94 -3.09
N VAL A 82 -8.13 8.16 -2.64
CA VAL A 82 -8.75 8.25 -1.32
C VAL A 82 -8.17 7.15 -0.44
N THR A 83 -7.78 7.48 0.80
CA THR A 83 -7.15 6.52 1.71
C THR A 83 -7.83 6.48 3.07
N SER A 84 -7.72 5.34 3.78
CA SER A 84 -8.10 5.27 5.19
C SER A 84 -7.29 6.26 6.05
N PRO A 85 -7.84 6.78 7.15
CA PRO A 85 -7.07 7.63 8.06
C PRO A 85 -5.85 6.88 8.60
N GLY A 86 -4.71 7.56 8.63
CA GLY A 86 -3.43 6.99 9.09
C GLY A 86 -2.64 6.22 8.02
N PHE A 87 -3.19 6.02 6.82
CA PHE A 87 -2.50 5.31 5.73
C PHE A 87 -1.16 5.98 5.38
N PRO A 88 -0.07 5.23 5.11
CA PRO A 88 0.06 3.77 5.13
C PRO A 88 0.54 3.20 6.48
N TYR A 89 0.51 3.98 7.56
CA TYR A 89 1.14 3.62 8.83
C TYR A 89 0.18 3.01 9.85
N SER A 90 -1.10 3.38 9.75
CA SER A 90 -2.17 2.87 10.60
C SER A 90 -3.48 2.86 9.80
N ALA A 91 -4.40 2.01 10.22
CA ALA A 91 -5.76 1.98 9.70
C ALA A 91 -6.78 1.80 10.82
N SER A 92 -6.45 2.20 12.05
CA SER A 92 -7.28 1.92 13.23
C SER A 92 -8.54 2.79 13.34
N THR A 93 -8.66 3.86 12.56
CA THR A 93 -9.81 4.77 12.62
C THR A 93 -10.88 4.35 11.60
N PRO A 94 -12.12 4.03 12.02
CA PRO A 94 -13.22 3.70 11.12
C PRO A 94 -13.68 4.93 10.34
N CYS A 95 -14.25 4.70 9.15
CA CYS A 95 -14.74 5.78 8.32
C CYS A 95 -15.66 5.32 7.18
N ASP A 96 -16.59 6.19 6.81
CA ASP A 96 -17.43 6.05 5.62
C ASP A 96 -17.04 7.09 4.57
N PHE A 97 -16.81 6.61 3.34
CA PHE A 97 -16.46 7.41 2.18
C PHE A 97 -17.63 7.39 1.22
N PHE A 98 -18.09 8.57 0.81
CA PHE A 98 -19.18 8.71 -0.13
C PHE A 98 -18.61 9.17 -1.47
N LEU A 99 -18.47 8.23 -2.40
CA LEU A 99 -17.95 8.48 -3.73
C LEU A 99 -19.13 8.90 -4.62
N THR A 100 -19.07 10.11 -5.16
CA THR A 100 -20.16 10.68 -5.96
C THR A 100 -19.64 11.06 -7.33
N VAL A 101 -20.39 10.72 -8.37
CA VAL A 101 -20.14 11.13 -9.76
C VAL A 101 -21.36 11.85 -10.31
N ASP A 102 -21.21 12.50 -11.48
CA ASP A 102 -22.29 13.22 -12.13
C ASP A 102 -23.55 12.37 -12.32
N GLY A 103 -24.71 13.02 -12.27
CA GLY A 103 -26.00 12.37 -12.54
C GLY A 103 -26.01 11.71 -13.93
N GLY A 104 -26.51 10.47 -13.99
CA GLY A 104 -26.53 9.65 -15.21
C GLY A 104 -25.30 8.77 -15.41
N LYS A 105 -24.24 8.94 -14.62
CA LYS A 105 -23.07 8.04 -14.57
C LYS A 105 -23.18 7.05 -13.41
N ARG A 106 -22.32 6.03 -13.43
CA ARG A 106 -22.13 5.07 -12.32
C ARG A 106 -20.71 5.15 -11.79
N VAL A 107 -20.52 4.82 -10.51
CA VAL A 107 -19.19 4.82 -9.89
C VAL A 107 -18.47 3.52 -10.23
N LYS A 108 -17.29 3.64 -10.84
CA LYS A 108 -16.29 2.56 -10.91
C LYS A 108 -15.19 2.85 -9.89
N ALA A 109 -15.03 1.97 -8.90
CA ALA A 109 -14.00 2.07 -7.88
C ALA A 109 -12.93 0.98 -8.05
N GLU A 110 -11.66 1.36 -7.91
CA GLU A 110 -10.49 0.48 -7.94
C GLU A 110 -9.84 0.50 -6.56
N ILE A 111 -9.78 -0.65 -5.89
CA ILE A 111 -9.46 -0.77 -4.46
C ILE A 111 -8.20 -1.60 -4.26
N THR A 112 -7.32 -1.08 -3.40
CA THR A 112 -6.25 -1.83 -2.75
C THR A 112 -6.48 -1.80 -1.24
N LEU A 113 -6.42 -2.96 -0.61
CA LEU A 113 -6.64 -3.15 0.82
C LEU A 113 -5.53 -4.01 1.40
N GLU A 114 -5.02 -3.59 2.54
CA GLU A 114 -4.20 -4.39 3.44
C GLU A 114 -4.83 -4.26 4.84
N GLY A 115 -5.51 -5.32 5.28
CA GLY A 115 -6.18 -5.38 6.58
C GLY A 115 -6.07 -6.78 7.19
N ASN A 116 -6.34 -6.89 8.49
CA ASN A 116 -6.33 -8.18 9.18
C ASN A 116 -7.56 -9.01 8.79
N LYS A 117 -7.33 -10.16 8.16
CA LYS A 117 -8.39 -11.05 7.64
C LYS A 117 -9.43 -11.48 8.69
N CYS A 118 -9.04 -11.56 9.95
CA CYS A 118 -9.91 -12.02 11.03
C CYS A 118 -10.96 -10.98 11.47
N CYS A 119 -10.76 -9.69 11.17
CA CYS A 119 -11.48 -8.64 11.90
C CYS A 119 -11.64 -7.32 11.15
N ASP A 120 -10.68 -6.93 10.31
CA ASP A 120 -10.77 -5.72 9.51
C ASP A 120 -11.62 -5.97 8.27
N SER A 121 -12.54 -5.05 7.99
CA SER A 121 -13.46 -5.19 6.88
C SER A 121 -13.64 -3.87 6.13
N LEU A 122 -13.69 -3.97 4.80
CA LEU A 122 -14.04 -2.89 3.90
C LEU A 122 -15.29 -3.29 3.12
N THR A 123 -16.42 -2.64 3.40
CA THR A 123 -17.70 -2.98 2.76
C THR A 123 -18.12 -1.89 1.79
N LEU A 124 -18.49 -2.28 0.58
CA LEU A 124 -18.99 -1.40 -0.46
C LEU A 124 -20.51 -1.52 -0.53
N TYR A 125 -21.20 -0.39 -0.57
CA TYR A 125 -22.64 -0.29 -0.72
C TYR A 125 -23.01 0.52 -1.97
N ASP A 126 -24.02 0.06 -2.68
CA ASP A 126 -24.59 0.73 -3.84
C ASP A 126 -25.58 1.81 -3.39
N GLY A 127 -25.22 3.08 -3.61
CA GLY A 127 -25.96 4.24 -3.14
C GLY A 127 -25.43 4.82 -1.82
N TYR A 128 -26.32 5.52 -1.11
CA TYR A 128 -26.01 6.25 0.12
C TYR A 128 -26.26 5.37 1.37
N ILE A 129 -26.95 5.89 2.39
CA ILE A 129 -27.36 5.13 3.57
C ILE A 129 -28.48 4.16 3.20
N GLY A 130 -28.37 2.90 3.65
CA GLY A 130 -29.33 1.84 3.33
C GLY A 130 -29.14 1.19 1.95
N GLY A 131 -28.06 1.55 1.23
CA GLY A 131 -27.69 0.95 -0.04
C GLY A 131 -27.45 -0.57 0.04
N LYS A 132 -27.63 -1.26 -1.09
CA LYS A 132 -27.39 -2.71 -1.19
C LYS A 132 -25.89 -2.98 -1.08
N GLU A 133 -25.49 -3.98 -0.28
CA GLU A 133 -24.10 -4.43 -0.24
C GLU A 133 -23.66 -4.98 -1.61
N ILE A 134 -22.57 -4.44 -2.14
CA ILE A 134 -21.91 -4.90 -3.36
C ILE A 134 -20.92 -6.01 -3.00
N ALA A 135 -20.06 -5.74 -2.02
CA ALA A 135 -19.02 -6.66 -1.56
C ALA A 135 -18.50 -6.27 -0.17
N THR A 136 -18.05 -7.27 0.59
CA THR A 136 -17.26 -7.10 1.81
C THR A 136 -15.88 -7.72 1.60
N LEU A 137 -14.83 -6.93 1.82
CA LEU A 137 -13.43 -7.29 1.61
C LEU A 137 -12.69 -7.38 2.94
N THR A 138 -11.80 -8.36 3.06
CA THR A 138 -10.91 -8.56 4.22
C THR A 138 -9.55 -9.05 3.75
N GLY A 139 -8.52 -8.97 4.60
CA GLY A 139 -7.18 -9.43 4.24
C GLY A 139 -6.47 -8.50 3.25
N GLU A 140 -5.71 -9.10 2.35
CA GLU A 140 -5.01 -8.40 1.28
C GLU A 140 -5.79 -8.49 -0.04
N VAL A 141 -6.06 -7.33 -0.63
CA VAL A 141 -6.72 -7.20 -1.94
C VAL A 141 -5.93 -6.21 -2.77
N PHE A 142 -5.62 -6.57 -4.01
CA PHE A 142 -4.83 -5.73 -4.90
C PHE A 142 -5.60 -5.40 -6.18
N ASN A 143 -5.81 -4.10 -6.44
CA ASN A 143 -6.46 -3.56 -7.64
C ASN A 143 -7.80 -4.23 -8.00
N ALA A 144 -8.64 -4.51 -7.00
CA ALA A 144 -9.97 -5.05 -7.25
C ALA A 144 -10.93 -3.94 -7.74
N THR A 145 -11.74 -4.25 -8.74
CA THR A 145 -12.67 -3.28 -9.35
C THR A 145 -14.11 -3.60 -9.00
N TYR A 146 -14.86 -2.57 -8.59
CA TYR A 146 -16.30 -2.64 -8.29
C TYR A 146 -17.07 -1.52 -8.97
N ILE A 147 -18.32 -1.80 -9.33
CA ILE A 147 -19.19 -0.87 -10.06
C ILE A 147 -20.53 -0.76 -9.32
N SER A 148 -20.99 0.46 -9.06
CA SER A 148 -22.32 0.73 -8.51
C SER A 148 -23.37 0.73 -9.63
N THR A 149 -24.65 0.59 -9.27
CA THR A 149 -25.77 0.85 -10.19
C THR A 149 -26.25 2.29 -10.12
N THR A 150 -25.94 2.99 -9.02
CA THR A 150 -26.25 4.41 -8.80
C THR A 150 -25.05 5.32 -9.05
N ASN A 151 -25.26 6.63 -9.04
CA ASN A 151 -24.18 7.64 -9.14
C ASN A 151 -23.45 7.87 -7.79
N ILE A 152 -23.75 7.07 -6.76
CA ILE A 152 -23.15 7.15 -5.43
C ILE A 152 -22.68 5.75 -5.01
N MET A 153 -21.49 5.65 -4.45
CA MET A 153 -21.01 4.43 -3.80
C MET A 153 -20.49 4.77 -2.41
N ARG A 154 -21.08 4.14 -1.39
CA ARG A 154 -20.56 4.24 -0.03
C ARG A 154 -19.53 3.14 0.19
N VAL A 155 -18.33 3.52 0.61
CA VAL A 155 -17.26 2.60 1.01
C VAL A 155 -17.06 2.74 2.52
N SER A 156 -17.22 1.66 3.26
CA SER A 156 -17.22 1.66 4.73
C SER A 156 -16.03 0.88 5.27
N TRP A 157 -15.06 1.59 5.84
CA TRP A 157 -13.89 1.00 6.51
C TRP A 157 -14.19 0.74 7.99
N LYS A 158 -14.11 -0.53 8.39
CA LYS A 158 -14.37 -1.00 9.75
C LYS A 158 -13.17 -1.83 10.25
N PRO A 159 -12.15 -1.17 10.82
CA PRO A 159 -11.02 -1.84 11.44
C PRO A 159 -11.45 -2.41 12.80
N ARG A 160 -11.25 -3.70 13.05
CA ARG A 160 -11.35 -4.29 14.39
C ARG A 160 -9.98 -4.79 14.82
N GLY A 161 -9.13 -3.84 15.22
CA GLY A 161 -7.73 -4.13 15.55
C GLY A 161 -6.76 -3.78 14.43
N GLY A 162 -7.10 -2.79 13.58
CA GLY A 162 -6.31 -2.27 12.45
C GLY A 162 -4.96 -1.65 12.80
N VAL A 163 -4.15 -2.39 13.55
CA VAL A 163 -2.73 -2.20 13.83
C VAL A 163 -1.91 -3.08 12.88
N HIS A 164 -0.69 -2.65 12.57
CA HIS A 164 0.26 -3.36 11.70
C HIS A 164 -0.22 -3.62 10.26
N VAL A 165 -1.13 -2.80 9.75
CA VAL A 165 -1.62 -2.88 8.37
C VAL A 165 -1.62 -1.50 7.76
N LYS A 166 -1.41 -1.42 6.44
CA LYS A 166 -1.47 -0.13 5.73
C LYS A 166 -2.87 0.50 5.73
N GLY A 167 -3.91 -0.33 5.70
CA GLY A 167 -5.30 0.11 5.48
C GLY A 167 -5.67 0.05 4.01
N MET A 168 -6.51 1.00 3.57
CA MET A 168 -7.00 1.00 2.20
C MET A 168 -6.58 2.24 1.42
N ALA A 169 -6.46 2.04 0.11
CA ALA A 169 -6.35 3.09 -0.89
C ALA A 169 -7.30 2.75 -2.04
N LEU A 170 -8.07 3.73 -2.51
CA LEU A 170 -8.97 3.55 -3.64
C LEU A 170 -8.89 4.74 -4.60
N GLY A 171 -9.06 4.46 -5.88
CA GLY A 171 -9.37 5.45 -6.90
C GLY A 171 -10.78 5.23 -7.43
N PHE A 172 -11.42 6.28 -7.93
CA PHE A 172 -12.74 6.15 -8.54
C PHE A 172 -12.94 7.12 -9.71
N ARG A 173 -13.90 6.76 -10.58
CA ARG A 173 -14.35 7.59 -11.71
C ARG A 173 -15.78 7.25 -12.11
N GLY A 174 -16.45 8.18 -12.77
CA GLY A 174 -17.73 7.98 -13.43
C GLY A 174 -17.58 7.20 -14.74
N ILE A 175 -18.51 6.27 -14.99
CA ILE A 175 -18.65 5.52 -16.25
C ILE A 175 -20.09 5.51 -16.74
#